data_AF-A0A6L4B7V5-F1
#
_entry.id   AF-A0A6L4B7V5-F1
#
_cell.length_a   1.000
_cell.length_b   1.000
_cell.length_c   1.000
_cell.angle_alpha   90.00
_cell.angle_beta   90.00
_cell.angle_gamma   90.00
#
_symmetry.space_group_name_H-M   'P 1'
#
loop_
_entity.id
_entity.type
_entity.pdbx_description
1 polymer ?
#
loop_
_entity_poly.entity_id
_entity_poly.type
_entity_poly.pdbx_seq_one_letter_code
_entity_poly.pdbx_strand_id
1 'polypeptide(L)'
;MKRVDDFRLNFGKQELVPIVIGGMGVDISTADLALEAARLGGIGHISDAMVKTVADRRFNTKFVKDKLKQYKYNVANSDKSMVQFDLGQLAEATRLHVGRTMEAKRGEGMIFVNCMEKLTMNAPKETLRVRLASALDAGADGITLAAGLHLGSFALIEDHPRFRDAKLGIIVSSLRALQLFLRKSSRTNRLPDYVVVEGPLAGGHLGFGMDWAKYDLATIVAEIRAWLLAEKLDIPLIAAGGIFTGSDAVSFLENGASAVQVATRFTVTRECGLPENVQQHYFKASEEEIVVNQISPTGYPMRMLTGSPAIGSGIRPNCEAYGYLLDSTGNCSYIDAYNKQVALHPGEKKLIVMEKTCMCTHMRNFDLWTCGHYTYRLKDTSRRKEDGNYEILSAEHVFRDYQFSTDNKVALPV
;
A
#
# COMPACT_ATOMS: atom_id res chain seq x y z
N MET A 1 28.62 14.45 7.94
CA MET A 1 28.01 13.42 7.08
C MET A 1 26.74 14.01 6.50
N LYS A 2 26.38 13.72 5.25
CA LYS A 2 25.11 14.21 4.69
C LYS A 2 23.93 13.54 5.39
N ARG A 3 22.81 14.24 5.40
CA ARG A 3 21.51 13.79 5.91
C ARG A 3 20.46 14.01 4.84
N VAL A 4 19.31 13.37 4.97
CA VAL A 4 18.20 13.50 4.00
C VAL A 4 17.76 14.96 3.88
N ASP A 5 17.87 15.74 4.95
CA ASP A 5 17.57 17.18 4.97
C ASP A 5 18.45 18.03 4.04
N ASP A 6 19.56 17.50 3.53
CA ASP A 6 20.42 18.21 2.56
C ASP A 6 19.95 18.03 1.10
N PHE A 7 18.88 17.25 0.88
CA PHE A 7 18.33 16.91 -0.44
C PHE A 7 16.89 17.39 -0.58
N ARG A 8 16.40 17.49 -1.82
CA ARG A 8 15.02 17.92 -2.11
C ARG A 8 14.41 17.15 -3.26
N LEU A 9 13.12 16.82 -3.12
CA LEU A 9 12.28 16.35 -4.21
C LEU A 9 11.53 17.54 -4.80
N ASN A 10 11.62 17.73 -6.12
CA ASN A 10 10.99 18.85 -6.79
C ASN A 10 9.89 18.37 -7.74
N PHE A 11 8.70 18.97 -7.60
CA PHE A 11 7.64 18.87 -8.60
C PHE A 11 7.35 20.28 -9.15
N GLY A 12 8.10 20.66 -10.20
CA GLY A 12 8.04 22.02 -10.73
C GLY A 12 8.59 23.02 -9.71
N LYS A 13 7.73 23.92 -9.23
CA LYS A 13 8.09 24.93 -8.21
C LYS A 13 7.96 24.44 -6.76
N GLN A 14 7.35 23.27 -6.55
CA GLN A 14 7.14 22.74 -5.22
C GLN A 14 8.34 21.91 -4.79
N GLU A 15 8.97 22.35 -3.70
CA GLU A 15 10.12 21.71 -3.07
C GLU A 15 9.65 20.93 -1.84
N LEU A 16 10.02 19.66 -1.74
CA LEU A 16 9.60 18.74 -0.69
C LEU A 16 10.81 18.09 0.00
N VAL A 17 10.64 17.74 1.27
CA VAL A 17 11.54 16.81 1.95
C VAL A 17 11.44 15.47 1.22
N PRO A 18 12.56 14.84 0.78
CA PRO A 18 12.55 13.68 -0.11
C PRO A 18 12.21 12.36 0.63
N ILE A 19 11.19 12.41 1.49
CA ILE A 19 10.63 11.30 2.25
C ILE A 19 9.17 11.14 1.87
N VAL A 20 8.85 9.95 1.38
CA VAL A 20 7.49 9.51 1.05
C VAL A 20 7.08 8.41 2.02
N ILE A 21 6.00 8.59 2.77
CA ILE A 21 5.43 7.51 3.59
C ILE A 21 4.53 6.66 2.69
N GLY A 22 4.96 5.41 2.42
CA GLY A 22 4.28 4.52 1.48
C GLY A 22 2.87 4.14 1.91
N GLY A 23 1.98 3.96 0.93
CA GLY A 23 0.60 3.54 1.17
C GLY A 23 0.51 2.09 1.66
N MET A 24 -0.13 1.88 2.80
CA MET A 24 -0.32 0.57 3.41
C MET A 24 -1.83 0.26 3.46
N GLY A 25 -2.21 -0.91 2.95
CA GLY A 25 -3.62 -1.27 2.75
C GLY A 25 -4.49 -1.19 4.01
N VAL A 26 -5.79 -0.96 3.82
CA VAL A 26 -6.84 -1.10 4.84
C VAL A 26 -6.60 -0.23 6.07
N ASP A 27 -6.46 1.08 5.84
CA ASP A 27 -6.33 2.10 6.88
C ASP A 27 -5.11 1.89 7.79
N ILE A 28 -4.09 1.11 7.39
CA ILE A 28 -2.79 1.07 8.09
C ILE A 28 -2.08 2.40 7.88
N SER A 29 -2.00 2.88 6.64
CA SER A 29 -1.65 4.28 6.34
C SER A 29 -2.91 5.14 6.45
N THR A 30 -3.19 5.59 7.68
CA THR A 30 -4.37 6.41 7.99
C THR A 30 -4.24 7.82 7.39
N ALA A 31 -5.36 8.55 7.41
CA ALA A 31 -5.34 9.99 7.13
C ALA A 31 -4.38 10.73 8.07
N ASP A 32 -4.38 10.41 9.37
CA ASP A 32 -3.54 11.09 10.38
C ASP A 32 -2.04 10.89 10.09
N LEU A 33 -1.64 9.68 9.68
CA LEU A 33 -0.25 9.40 9.30
C LEU A 33 0.16 10.17 8.04
N ALA A 34 -0.71 10.21 7.02
CA ALA A 34 -0.44 10.93 5.79
C ALA A 34 -0.35 12.45 6.02
N LEU A 35 -1.26 12.98 6.85
CA LEU A 35 -1.28 14.38 7.27
C LEU A 35 0.00 14.79 8.00
N GLU A 36 0.53 13.92 8.85
CA GLU A 36 1.75 14.20 9.58
C GLU A 36 2.97 14.29 8.65
N ALA A 37 3.06 13.41 7.64
CA ALA A 37 4.08 13.51 6.60
C ALA A 37 3.96 14.84 5.82
N ALA A 38 2.74 15.23 5.45
CA ALA A 38 2.49 16.46 4.71
C ALA A 38 2.83 17.71 5.54
N ARG A 39 2.49 17.70 6.84
CA ARG A 39 2.82 18.78 7.79
C ARG A 39 4.33 19.01 7.88
N LEU A 40 5.11 17.93 7.82
CA LEU A 40 6.58 17.94 7.89
C LEU A 40 7.26 18.22 6.53
N GLY A 41 6.48 18.49 5.47
CA GLY A 41 6.99 18.84 4.15
C GLY A 41 7.33 17.63 3.26
N GLY A 42 6.99 16.42 3.67
CA GLY A 42 7.12 15.21 2.87
C GLY A 42 5.84 14.86 2.11
N ILE A 43 5.75 13.62 1.64
CA ILE A 43 4.55 13.08 0.98
C ILE A 43 3.97 11.97 1.84
N GLY A 44 2.68 12.07 2.15
CA GLY A 44 1.92 11.05 2.85
C GLY A 44 0.94 10.34 1.93
N HIS A 45 0.86 9.01 2.02
CA HIS A 45 -0.13 8.23 1.28
C HIS A 45 -1.30 7.79 2.14
N ILE A 46 -2.51 7.90 1.60
CA ILE A 46 -3.67 7.14 2.05
C ILE A 46 -3.98 6.02 1.05
N SER A 47 -4.61 4.94 1.51
CA SER A 47 -4.89 3.76 0.68
C SER A 47 -6.35 3.72 0.23
N ASP A 48 -6.59 3.32 -1.02
CA ASP A 48 -7.95 3.07 -1.51
C ASP A 48 -8.49 1.66 -1.20
N ALA A 49 -7.66 0.79 -0.64
CA ALA A 49 -8.10 -0.55 -0.24
C ALA A 49 -9.16 -0.47 0.84
N MET A 50 -10.27 -1.17 0.57
CA MET A 50 -11.39 -1.27 1.50
C MET A 50 -11.99 0.10 1.88
N VAL A 51 -11.94 1.09 0.99
CA VAL A 51 -12.40 2.47 1.27
C VAL A 51 -13.82 2.55 1.84
N LYS A 52 -14.75 1.66 1.44
CA LYS A 52 -16.09 1.59 2.06
C LYS A 52 -16.05 1.17 3.53
N THR A 53 -15.17 0.24 3.89
CA THR A 53 -14.96 -0.19 5.28
C THR A 53 -14.35 0.94 6.10
N VAL A 54 -13.39 1.68 5.52
CA VAL A 54 -12.79 2.86 6.17
C VAL A 54 -13.84 3.94 6.38
N ALA A 55 -14.67 4.21 5.37
CA ALA A 55 -15.75 5.18 5.46
C ALA A 55 -16.78 4.80 6.53
N ASP A 56 -17.20 3.53 6.59
CA ASP A 56 -18.14 3.06 7.61
C ASP A 56 -17.56 3.23 9.03
N ARG A 57 -16.25 3.04 9.20
CA ARG A 57 -15.56 3.23 10.48
C ARG A 57 -15.41 4.70 10.87
N ARG A 58 -15.07 5.58 9.93
CA ARG A 58 -14.65 6.97 10.22
C ARG A 58 -15.74 8.01 10.01
N PHE A 59 -16.75 7.73 9.18
CA PHE A 59 -17.75 8.72 8.76
C PHE A 59 -19.20 8.27 9.03
N ASN A 60 -19.40 7.23 9.84
CA ASN A 60 -20.72 6.72 10.21
C ASN A 60 -21.61 6.33 9.02
N THR A 61 -20.99 5.92 7.91
CA THR A 61 -21.69 5.36 6.74
C THR A 61 -22.06 3.90 6.97
N LYS A 62 -22.82 3.31 6.04
CA LYS A 62 -23.31 1.92 6.12
C LYS A 62 -23.05 1.13 4.84
N PHE A 63 -22.10 1.55 4.01
CA PHE A 63 -21.84 1.02 2.69
C PHE A 63 -21.58 -0.49 2.64
N VAL A 64 -20.83 -1.03 3.61
CA VAL A 64 -20.53 -2.47 3.69
C VAL A 64 -21.79 -3.23 4.14
N LYS A 65 -22.50 -2.68 5.14
CA LYS A 65 -23.74 -3.26 5.65
C LYS A 65 -24.83 -3.31 4.58
N ASP A 66 -24.96 -2.26 3.80
CA ASP A 66 -25.96 -2.14 2.73
C ASP A 66 -25.65 -3.11 1.59
N LYS A 67 -24.38 -3.24 1.19
CA LYS A 67 -23.93 -4.24 0.22
C LYS A 67 -24.21 -5.66 0.70
N LEU A 68 -23.89 -5.98 1.97
CA LEU A 68 -24.21 -7.28 2.55
C LEU A 68 -25.72 -7.55 2.59
N LYS A 69 -26.54 -6.54 2.91
CA LYS A 69 -28.00 -6.65 2.91
C LYS A 69 -28.52 -6.95 1.50
N GLN A 70 -28.02 -6.24 0.49
CA GLN A 70 -28.38 -6.43 -0.92
C GLN A 70 -28.10 -7.86 -1.38
N TYR A 71 -26.94 -8.41 -1.04
CA TYR A 71 -26.52 -9.75 -1.47
C TYR A 71 -26.72 -10.84 -0.41
N LYS A 72 -27.58 -10.63 0.60
CA LYS A 72 -27.79 -11.58 1.70
C LYS A 72 -28.16 -12.99 1.20
N TYR A 73 -28.91 -13.08 0.10
CA TYR A 73 -29.31 -14.34 -0.52
C TYR A 73 -28.12 -15.14 -1.11
N ASN A 74 -27.00 -14.47 -1.43
CA ASN A 74 -25.83 -15.08 -2.08
C ASN A 74 -24.77 -15.58 -1.09
N VAL A 75 -24.92 -15.30 0.22
CA VAL A 75 -23.92 -15.64 1.25
C VAL A 75 -23.54 -17.12 1.24
N ALA A 76 -24.48 -18.02 0.95
CA ALA A 76 -24.27 -19.48 0.87
C ALA A 76 -23.88 -20.01 -0.51
N ASN A 77 -23.96 -19.18 -1.55
CA ASN A 77 -23.58 -19.59 -2.89
C ASN A 77 -22.07 -19.52 -3.06
N SER A 78 -21.44 -20.51 -3.71
CA SER A 78 -20.04 -20.43 -4.10
C SER A 78 -19.82 -19.46 -5.27
N ASP A 79 -20.81 -19.37 -6.17
CA ASP A 79 -20.79 -18.43 -7.29
C ASP A 79 -21.03 -16.99 -6.80
N LYS A 80 -20.05 -16.11 -7.03
CA LYS A 80 -20.12 -14.69 -6.69
C LYS A 80 -20.16 -13.77 -7.91
N SER A 81 -20.43 -14.31 -9.11
CA SER A 81 -20.54 -13.55 -10.37
C SER A 81 -21.52 -12.37 -10.30
N MET A 82 -22.58 -12.48 -9.48
CA MET A 82 -23.58 -11.43 -9.28
C MET A 82 -23.15 -10.35 -8.27
N VAL A 83 -22.11 -10.60 -7.45
CA VAL A 83 -21.69 -9.69 -6.37
C VAL A 83 -20.85 -8.56 -6.95
N GLN A 84 -21.38 -7.34 -6.93
CA GLN A 84 -20.71 -6.15 -7.46
C GLN A 84 -20.72 -5.01 -6.46
N PHE A 85 -19.96 -3.97 -6.76
CA PHE A 85 -19.96 -2.72 -5.99
C PHE A 85 -20.85 -1.68 -6.65
N ASP A 86 -21.70 -1.04 -5.87
CA ASP A 86 -22.37 0.19 -6.29
C ASP A 86 -21.32 1.29 -6.52
N LEU A 87 -21.25 1.77 -7.76
CA LEU A 87 -20.25 2.75 -8.20
C LEU A 87 -20.47 4.13 -7.56
N GLY A 88 -21.72 4.52 -7.31
CA GLY A 88 -22.04 5.80 -6.66
C GLY A 88 -21.58 5.81 -5.20
N GLN A 89 -21.85 4.74 -4.46
CA GLN A 89 -21.37 4.56 -3.09
C GLN A 89 -19.85 4.40 -3.02
N LEU A 90 -19.23 3.78 -4.04
CA LEU A 90 -17.77 3.71 -4.13
C LEU A 90 -17.17 5.11 -4.31
N ALA A 91 -17.72 5.89 -5.24
CA ALA A 91 -17.32 7.28 -5.47
C ALA A 91 -17.48 8.14 -4.21
N GLU A 92 -18.62 7.99 -3.51
CA GLU A 92 -18.90 8.71 -2.27
C GLU A 92 -17.91 8.32 -1.15
N ALA A 93 -17.65 7.02 -0.96
CA ALA A 93 -16.68 6.56 0.03
C ALA A 93 -15.27 7.12 -0.24
N THR A 94 -14.85 7.13 -1.51
CA THR A 94 -13.57 7.75 -1.92
C THR A 94 -13.59 9.26 -1.68
N ARG A 95 -14.65 9.98 -2.06
CA ARG A 95 -14.77 11.42 -1.84
C ARG A 95 -14.73 11.79 -0.36
N LEU A 96 -15.41 11.04 0.50
CA LEU A 96 -15.35 11.24 1.95
C LEU A 96 -13.94 11.00 2.49
N HIS A 97 -13.31 9.87 2.15
CA HIS A 97 -11.99 9.53 2.70
C HIS A 97 -10.91 10.50 2.24
N VAL A 98 -10.82 10.76 0.94
CA VAL A 98 -9.81 11.65 0.35
C VAL A 98 -10.11 13.10 0.69
N GLY A 99 -11.36 13.54 0.51
CA GLY A 99 -11.78 14.93 0.71
C GLY A 99 -11.58 15.40 2.14
N ARG A 100 -11.97 14.58 3.14
CA ARG A 100 -11.72 14.91 4.56
C ARG A 100 -10.23 14.98 4.89
N THR A 101 -9.41 14.14 4.26
CA THR A 101 -7.95 14.21 4.42
C THR A 101 -7.41 15.50 3.81
N MET A 102 -7.85 15.89 2.61
CA MET A 102 -7.42 17.13 1.97
C MET A 102 -7.89 18.38 2.72
N GLU A 103 -9.11 18.40 3.28
CA GLU A 103 -9.61 19.48 4.14
C GLU A 103 -8.75 19.67 5.40
N ALA A 104 -8.24 18.56 5.96
CA ALA A 104 -7.40 18.54 7.15
C ALA A 104 -5.91 18.83 6.86
N LYS A 105 -5.48 18.76 5.59
CA LYS A 105 -4.09 18.97 5.18
C LYS A 105 -3.56 20.32 5.65
N ARG A 106 -2.36 20.32 6.25
CA ARG A 106 -1.60 21.52 6.65
C ARG A 106 -0.14 21.32 6.24
N GLY A 107 0.60 22.43 6.12
CA GLY A 107 2.00 22.43 5.68
C GLY A 107 2.16 22.32 4.17
N GLU A 108 3.42 22.35 3.73
CA GLU A 108 3.82 22.43 2.32
C GLU A 108 3.91 21.06 1.62
N GLY A 109 3.75 19.97 2.38
CA GLY A 109 3.83 18.62 1.85
C GLY A 109 2.65 18.23 0.97
N MET A 110 2.59 16.96 0.56
CA MET A 110 1.54 16.44 -0.33
C MET A 110 0.84 15.22 0.25
N ILE A 111 -0.42 15.02 -0.15
CA ILE A 111 -1.22 13.84 0.13
C ILE A 111 -1.50 13.11 -1.18
N PHE A 112 -0.97 11.89 -1.28
CA PHE A 112 -1.19 11.01 -2.42
C PHE A 112 -2.16 9.89 -2.07
N VAL A 113 -2.89 9.40 -3.08
CA VAL A 113 -3.71 8.19 -2.95
C VAL A 113 -2.98 7.02 -3.59
N ASN A 114 -2.71 5.97 -2.80
CA ASN A 114 -2.24 4.70 -3.32
C ASN A 114 -3.43 3.92 -3.89
N CYS A 115 -3.50 3.81 -5.23
CA CYS A 115 -4.61 3.18 -5.95
C CYS A 115 -4.18 1.84 -6.55
N MET A 116 -4.83 0.76 -6.09
CA MET A 116 -4.43 -0.61 -6.46
C MET A 116 -5.22 -1.19 -7.64
N GLU A 117 -4.54 -1.64 -8.71
CA GLU A 117 -5.20 -2.30 -9.86
C GLU A 117 -5.79 -3.67 -9.49
N LYS A 118 -5.14 -4.42 -8.58
CA LYS A 118 -5.61 -5.75 -8.13
C LYS A 118 -6.89 -5.75 -7.29
N LEU A 119 -7.44 -4.59 -6.95
CA LEU A 119 -8.80 -4.48 -6.40
C LEU A 119 -9.80 -4.51 -7.56
N THR A 120 -10.04 -5.70 -8.08
CA THR A 120 -10.82 -5.93 -9.30
C THR A 120 -12.32 -5.84 -9.08
N MET A 121 -12.80 -6.14 -7.87
CA MET A 121 -14.16 -5.81 -7.41
C MET A 121 -15.29 -6.30 -8.33
N ASN A 122 -15.07 -7.38 -9.08
CA ASN A 122 -15.97 -7.92 -10.12
C ASN A 122 -16.41 -6.91 -11.19
N ALA A 123 -15.63 -5.85 -11.38
CA ALA A 123 -15.79 -4.82 -12.41
C ALA A 123 -14.48 -4.01 -12.50
N PRO A 124 -13.36 -4.63 -12.93
CA PRO A 124 -12.01 -4.09 -12.71
C PRO A 124 -11.80 -2.74 -13.40
N LYS A 125 -12.38 -2.54 -14.59
CA LYS A 125 -12.23 -1.29 -15.34
C LYS A 125 -13.07 -0.16 -14.72
N GLU A 126 -14.33 -0.45 -14.44
CA GLU A 126 -15.33 0.51 -13.97
C GLU A 126 -14.98 0.99 -12.57
N THR A 127 -14.68 0.06 -11.65
CA THR A 127 -14.31 0.38 -10.27
C THR A 127 -12.97 1.10 -10.18
N LEU A 128 -11.98 0.74 -11.01
CA LEU A 128 -10.70 1.46 -11.08
C LEU A 128 -10.89 2.89 -11.59
N ARG A 129 -11.66 3.10 -12.67
CA ARG A 129 -11.98 4.45 -13.17
C ARG A 129 -12.65 5.29 -12.09
N VAL A 130 -13.64 4.74 -11.39
CA VAL A 130 -14.34 5.45 -10.31
C VAL A 130 -13.40 5.82 -9.16
N ARG A 131 -12.55 4.90 -8.70
CA ARG A 131 -11.58 5.17 -7.62
C ARG A 131 -10.58 6.26 -8.01
N LEU A 132 -10.04 6.20 -9.23
CA LEU A 132 -9.10 7.20 -9.73
C LEU A 132 -9.77 8.57 -9.89
N ALA A 133 -10.90 8.64 -10.59
CA ALA A 133 -11.61 9.90 -10.83
C ALA A 133 -12.09 10.55 -9.53
N SER A 134 -12.67 9.76 -8.62
CA SER A 134 -13.20 10.28 -7.34
C SER A 134 -12.09 10.79 -6.42
N ALA A 135 -10.88 10.22 -6.48
CA ALA A 135 -9.72 10.74 -5.75
C ALA A 135 -9.27 12.10 -6.31
N LEU A 136 -9.32 12.27 -7.63
CA LEU A 136 -9.01 13.55 -8.26
C LEU A 136 -10.08 14.60 -7.96
N ASP A 137 -11.37 14.26 -8.05
CA ASP A 137 -12.49 15.12 -7.68
C ASP A 137 -12.38 15.61 -6.23
N ALA A 138 -11.92 14.73 -5.33
CA ALA A 138 -11.74 15.02 -3.90
C ALA A 138 -10.49 15.86 -3.59
N GLY A 139 -9.72 16.27 -4.59
CA GLY A 139 -8.62 17.20 -4.40
C GLY A 139 -7.25 16.57 -4.12
N ALA A 140 -7.06 15.25 -4.27
CA ALA A 140 -5.75 14.62 -4.05
C ALA A 140 -4.62 15.34 -4.81
N ASP A 141 -3.47 15.55 -4.18
CA ASP A 141 -2.31 16.17 -4.84
C ASP A 141 -1.71 15.24 -5.91
N GLY A 142 -1.85 13.94 -5.69
CA GLY A 142 -1.37 12.91 -6.60
C GLY A 142 -1.95 11.53 -6.35
N ILE A 143 -1.67 10.62 -7.28
CA ILE A 143 -2.06 9.21 -7.21
C ILE A 143 -0.83 8.37 -7.55
N THR A 144 -0.54 7.40 -6.70
CA THR A 144 0.43 6.34 -6.99
C THR A 144 -0.32 5.09 -7.42
N LEU A 145 -0.04 4.64 -8.63
CA LEU A 145 -0.57 3.42 -9.21
C LEU A 145 0.23 2.22 -8.66
N ALA A 146 -0.43 1.32 -7.95
CA ALA A 146 0.20 0.23 -7.19
C ALA A 146 -0.46 -1.14 -7.44
N ALA A 147 0.25 -2.22 -7.09
CA ALA A 147 -0.26 -3.58 -7.20
C ALA A 147 -0.90 -3.90 -8.58
N GLY A 148 -0.10 -3.79 -9.64
CA GLY A 148 -0.50 -4.04 -11.02
C GLY A 148 0.44 -3.36 -12.03
N LEU A 149 0.17 -3.55 -13.33
CA LEU A 149 0.94 -2.92 -14.40
C LEU A 149 0.30 -1.62 -14.89
N HIS A 150 -0.97 -1.38 -14.57
CA HIS A 150 -1.70 -0.14 -14.85
C HIS A 150 -1.66 0.33 -16.30
N LEU A 151 -1.55 -0.61 -17.25
CA LEU A 151 -1.33 -0.33 -18.68
C LEU A 151 -2.44 0.54 -19.31
N GLY A 152 -3.65 0.54 -18.74
CA GLY A 152 -4.79 1.34 -19.19
C GLY A 152 -5.16 2.51 -18.28
N SER A 153 -4.50 2.68 -17.13
CA SER A 153 -5.02 3.55 -16.05
C SER A 153 -5.08 5.02 -16.43
N PHE A 154 -4.05 5.55 -17.11
CA PHE A 154 -4.04 6.97 -17.52
C PHE A 154 -5.22 7.32 -18.42
N ALA A 155 -5.58 6.42 -19.32
CA ALA A 155 -6.69 6.65 -20.22
C ALA A 155 -8.07 6.49 -19.58
N LEU A 156 -8.16 5.82 -18.43
CA LEU A 156 -9.41 5.81 -17.67
C LEU A 156 -9.74 7.18 -17.09
N ILE A 157 -8.79 8.11 -17.05
CA ILE A 157 -8.94 9.45 -16.47
C ILE A 157 -8.39 10.54 -17.41
N GLU A 158 -8.17 10.25 -18.69
CA GLU A 158 -7.59 11.23 -19.63
C GLU A 158 -8.53 12.42 -19.88
N ASP A 159 -9.83 12.20 -19.73
CA ASP A 159 -10.89 13.19 -19.81
C ASP A 159 -11.12 13.99 -18.51
N HIS A 160 -10.43 13.63 -17.43
CA HIS A 160 -10.61 14.30 -16.13
C HIS A 160 -9.93 15.68 -16.12
N PRO A 161 -10.59 16.76 -15.63
CA PRO A 161 -10.02 18.12 -15.63
C PRO A 161 -8.67 18.22 -14.91
N ARG A 162 -8.53 17.49 -13.79
CA ARG A 162 -7.29 17.41 -13.01
C ARG A 162 -6.27 16.40 -13.51
N PHE A 163 -6.49 15.75 -14.66
CA PHE A 163 -5.53 14.80 -15.22
C PHE A 163 -4.16 15.48 -15.26
N ARG A 164 -3.99 16.54 -16.05
CA ARG A 164 -2.68 17.21 -16.23
C ARG A 164 -2.15 17.96 -15.00
N ASP A 165 -2.95 18.14 -13.97
CA ASP A 165 -2.63 18.90 -12.75
C ASP A 165 -2.04 18.00 -11.65
N ALA A 166 -2.75 16.92 -11.29
CA ALA A 166 -2.36 16.03 -10.20
C ALA A 166 -1.12 15.19 -10.56
N LYS A 167 -0.27 14.90 -9.57
CA LYS A 167 0.95 14.11 -9.74
C LYS A 167 0.63 12.63 -9.87
N LEU A 168 0.83 12.04 -11.04
CA LEU A 168 0.57 10.63 -11.28
C LEU A 168 1.87 9.84 -11.37
N GLY A 169 2.06 8.87 -10.48
CA GLY A 169 3.22 7.98 -10.53
C GLY A 169 2.84 6.51 -10.54
N ILE A 170 3.82 5.66 -10.82
CA ILE A 170 3.67 4.20 -10.95
C ILE A 170 4.73 3.49 -10.11
N ILE A 171 4.33 2.43 -9.41
CA ILE A 171 5.26 1.50 -8.77
C ILE A 171 5.67 0.43 -9.76
N VAL A 172 6.99 0.23 -9.93
CA VAL A 172 7.57 -0.82 -10.78
C VAL A 172 8.71 -1.52 -10.06
N SER A 173 8.92 -2.79 -10.37
CA SER A 173 10.02 -3.60 -9.81
C SER A 173 11.06 -4.01 -10.86
N SER A 174 10.95 -3.47 -12.10
CA SER A 174 11.90 -3.72 -13.18
C SER A 174 11.80 -2.67 -14.28
N LEU A 175 12.89 -2.48 -15.03
CA LEU A 175 12.88 -1.65 -16.24
C LEU A 175 11.84 -2.13 -17.26
N ARG A 176 11.69 -3.46 -17.42
CA ARG A 176 10.70 -4.06 -18.32
C ARG A 176 9.28 -3.59 -17.99
N ALA A 177 8.89 -3.57 -16.72
CA ALA A 177 7.57 -3.13 -16.31
C ALA A 177 7.35 -1.63 -16.62
N LEU A 178 8.35 -0.79 -16.37
CA LEU A 178 8.30 0.64 -16.71
C LEU A 178 8.12 0.85 -18.22
N GLN A 179 8.95 0.20 -19.04
CA GLN A 179 8.86 0.29 -20.51
C GLN A 179 7.48 -0.13 -21.03
N LEU A 180 6.89 -1.19 -20.46
CA LEU A 180 5.55 -1.64 -20.81
C LEU A 180 4.49 -0.58 -20.47
N PHE A 181 4.56 0.01 -19.28
CA PHE A 181 3.68 1.09 -18.86
C PHE A 181 3.80 2.31 -19.79
N LEU A 182 5.01 2.85 -19.99
CA LEU A 182 5.26 4.03 -20.82
C LEU A 182 4.78 3.83 -22.26
N ARG A 183 5.05 2.66 -22.84
CA ARG A 183 4.58 2.34 -24.19
C ARG A 183 3.06 2.34 -24.28
N LYS A 184 2.36 1.77 -23.30
CA LYS A 184 0.90 1.68 -23.31
C LYS A 184 0.21 3.01 -22.96
N SER A 185 0.80 3.81 -22.07
CA SER A 185 0.28 5.12 -21.69
C SER A 185 0.61 6.23 -22.70
N SER A 186 1.58 6.04 -23.60
CA SER A 186 1.96 7.00 -24.65
C SER A 186 0.77 7.60 -25.42
N ARG A 187 -0.31 6.83 -25.62
CA ARG A 187 -1.54 7.29 -26.30
C ARG A 187 -2.22 8.47 -25.63
N THR A 188 -2.02 8.67 -24.32
CA THR A 188 -2.58 9.80 -23.57
C THR A 188 -1.70 11.04 -23.67
N ASN A 189 -0.59 10.98 -24.41
CA ASN A 189 0.43 12.02 -24.53
C ASN A 189 0.85 12.58 -23.16
N ARG A 190 1.11 11.67 -22.21
CA ARG A 190 1.48 12.00 -20.84
C ARG A 190 2.41 10.94 -20.26
N LEU A 191 3.52 11.39 -19.69
CA LEU A 191 4.44 10.59 -18.88
C LEU A 191 4.02 10.60 -17.41
N PRO A 192 4.40 9.59 -16.61
CA PRO A 192 4.25 9.67 -15.17
C PRO A 192 5.15 10.79 -14.61
N ASP A 193 4.65 11.47 -13.59
CA ASP A 193 5.34 12.54 -12.87
C ASP A 193 6.48 12.01 -11.98
N TYR A 194 6.42 10.73 -11.61
CA TYR A 194 7.48 10.01 -10.86
C TYR A 194 7.33 8.50 -11.02
N VAL A 195 8.39 7.76 -10.73
CA VAL A 195 8.39 6.29 -10.69
C VAL A 195 8.90 5.84 -9.32
N VAL A 196 8.10 5.04 -8.62
CA VAL A 196 8.55 4.34 -7.42
C VAL A 196 9.20 3.04 -7.86
N VAL A 197 10.49 2.87 -7.57
CA VAL A 197 11.23 1.64 -7.83
C VAL A 197 11.18 0.79 -6.58
N GLU A 198 10.41 -0.30 -6.63
CA GLU A 198 10.21 -1.21 -5.51
C GLU A 198 11.18 -2.39 -5.57
N GLY A 199 11.99 -2.51 -4.53
CA GLY A 199 12.96 -3.59 -4.34
C GLY A 199 12.40 -4.80 -3.58
N PRO A 200 13.14 -5.91 -3.54
CA PRO A 200 12.64 -7.20 -3.06
C PRO A 200 12.43 -7.27 -1.54
N LEU A 201 12.97 -6.31 -0.80
CA LEU A 201 12.81 -6.18 0.66
C LEU A 201 11.56 -5.36 1.07
N ALA A 202 10.74 -4.96 0.09
CA ALA A 202 9.44 -4.35 0.32
C ALA A 202 8.51 -5.27 1.15
N GLY A 203 7.47 -4.66 1.72
CA GLY A 203 6.48 -5.36 2.53
C GLY A 203 5.18 -5.62 1.78
N GLY A 204 4.38 -6.58 2.26
CA GLY A 204 3.14 -6.95 1.59
C GLY A 204 3.40 -7.68 0.28
N HIS A 205 2.62 -7.38 -0.77
CA HIS A 205 2.81 -8.02 -2.07
C HIS A 205 4.10 -7.56 -2.73
N LEU A 206 4.84 -8.50 -3.32
CA LEU A 206 6.09 -8.23 -4.01
C LEU A 206 5.88 -8.21 -5.53
N GLY A 207 6.50 -7.26 -6.22
CA GLY A 207 6.63 -7.27 -7.69
C GLY A 207 7.62 -8.31 -8.26
N PHE A 208 7.94 -9.35 -7.49
CA PHE A 208 8.93 -10.39 -7.81
C PHE A 208 8.33 -11.78 -7.66
N GLY A 209 8.97 -12.78 -8.27
CA GLY A 209 8.68 -14.20 -8.01
C GLY A 209 9.25 -14.68 -6.68
N MET A 210 9.20 -15.99 -6.43
CA MET A 210 9.85 -16.60 -5.26
C MET A 210 11.39 -16.52 -5.31
N ASP A 211 11.95 -16.11 -6.44
CA ASP A 211 13.35 -15.77 -6.65
C ASP A 211 13.69 -14.32 -6.24
N TRP A 212 12.78 -13.61 -5.56
CA TRP A 212 12.94 -12.22 -5.09
C TRP A 212 14.30 -11.93 -4.44
N ALA A 213 14.89 -12.91 -3.73
CA ALA A 213 16.17 -12.75 -3.05
C ALA A 213 17.37 -12.57 -3.99
N LYS A 214 17.20 -12.81 -5.30
CA LYS A 214 18.24 -12.60 -6.32
C LYS A 214 18.34 -11.16 -6.82
N TYR A 215 17.36 -10.32 -6.47
CA TYR A 215 17.29 -8.95 -6.94
C TYR A 215 17.84 -8.00 -5.86
N ASP A 216 18.17 -6.79 -6.27
CA ASP A 216 18.68 -5.73 -5.39
C ASP A 216 18.10 -4.39 -5.81
N LEU A 217 17.68 -3.58 -4.83
CA LEU A 217 17.03 -2.29 -5.10
C LEU A 217 17.99 -1.32 -5.79
N ALA A 218 19.23 -1.20 -5.33
CA ALA A 218 20.20 -0.26 -5.89
C ALA A 218 20.51 -0.58 -7.35
N THR A 219 20.62 -1.86 -7.67
CA THR A 219 20.81 -2.37 -9.04
C THR A 219 19.63 -1.98 -9.95
N ILE A 220 18.38 -2.18 -9.51
CA ILE A 220 17.19 -1.85 -10.32
C ILE A 220 17.07 -0.32 -10.50
N VAL A 221 17.32 0.47 -9.45
CA VAL A 221 17.32 1.94 -9.53
C VAL A 221 18.36 2.42 -10.54
N ALA A 222 19.59 1.88 -10.47
CA ALA A 222 20.66 2.24 -11.40
C ALA A 222 20.33 1.87 -12.85
N GLU A 223 19.77 0.68 -13.08
CA GLU A 223 19.32 0.23 -14.41
C GLU A 223 18.26 1.17 -15.00
N ILE A 224 17.20 1.46 -14.24
CA ILE A 224 16.12 2.33 -14.70
C ILE A 224 16.64 3.75 -14.95
N ARG A 225 17.48 4.27 -14.05
CA ARG A 225 18.08 5.60 -14.20
C ARG A 225 18.93 5.70 -15.46
N ALA A 226 19.80 4.71 -15.70
CA ALA A 226 20.65 4.69 -16.89
C ALA A 226 19.81 4.69 -18.18
N TRP A 227 18.72 3.92 -18.20
CA TRP A 227 17.81 3.90 -19.33
C TRP A 227 17.06 5.23 -19.52
N LEU A 228 16.52 5.84 -18.45
CA LEU A 228 15.85 7.14 -18.53
C LEU A 228 16.79 8.24 -19.08
N LEU A 229 18.06 8.24 -18.66
CA LEU A 229 19.07 9.16 -19.18
C LEU A 229 19.34 8.93 -20.68
N ALA A 230 19.45 7.68 -21.11
CA ALA A 230 19.65 7.33 -22.52
C ALA A 230 18.47 7.78 -23.40
N GLU A 231 17.25 7.65 -22.89
CA GLU A 231 16.01 8.09 -23.55
C GLU A 231 15.71 9.59 -23.37
N LYS A 232 16.57 10.33 -22.63
CA LYS A 232 16.39 11.76 -22.32
C LYS A 232 15.05 12.05 -21.61
N LEU A 233 14.62 11.14 -20.75
CA LEU A 233 13.42 11.27 -19.94
C LEU A 233 13.80 11.77 -18.53
N ASP A 234 13.26 12.93 -18.16
CA ASP A 234 13.45 13.51 -16.83
C ASP A 234 12.29 13.12 -15.92
N ILE A 235 12.31 11.88 -15.41
CA ILE A 235 11.29 11.34 -14.51
C ILE A 235 11.95 11.03 -13.16
N PRO A 236 11.54 11.70 -12.07
CA PRO A 236 12.04 11.43 -10.72
C PRO A 236 11.87 9.97 -10.30
N LEU A 237 12.93 9.37 -9.76
CA LEU A 237 12.92 8.01 -9.21
C LEU A 237 12.81 8.06 -7.68
N ILE A 238 11.90 7.27 -7.12
CA ILE A 238 11.70 7.13 -5.69
C ILE A 238 12.06 5.69 -5.29
N ALA A 239 13.16 5.51 -4.56
CA ALA A 239 13.62 4.18 -4.16
C ALA A 239 12.76 3.65 -2.99
N ALA A 240 12.31 2.40 -3.05
CA ALA A 240 11.40 1.82 -2.06
C ALA A 240 11.75 0.36 -1.74
N GLY A 241 11.65 -0.01 -0.45
CA GLY A 241 11.87 -1.37 0.04
C GLY A 241 13.26 -1.58 0.64
N GLY A 242 13.31 -1.98 1.91
CA GLY A 242 14.58 -2.18 2.62
C GLY A 242 15.31 -0.90 3.07
N ILE A 243 14.68 0.29 3.00
CA ILE A 243 15.28 1.53 3.50
C ILE A 243 14.86 1.72 4.95
N PHE A 244 15.79 1.59 5.90
CA PHE A 244 15.47 1.53 7.34
C PHE A 244 15.98 2.76 8.13
N THR A 245 17.14 3.29 7.77
CA THR A 245 17.78 4.43 8.45
C THR A 245 17.87 5.67 7.54
N GLY A 246 18.15 6.83 8.13
CA GLY A 246 18.44 8.04 7.36
C GLY A 246 19.69 7.89 6.47
N SER A 247 20.68 7.10 6.91
CA SER A 247 21.88 6.81 6.11
C SER A 247 21.59 5.91 4.91
N ASP A 248 20.71 4.91 5.04
CA ASP A 248 20.23 4.14 3.89
C ASP A 248 19.57 5.07 2.86
N ALA A 249 18.74 6.00 3.34
CA ALA A 249 18.05 6.95 2.49
C ALA A 249 19.02 7.87 1.75
N VAL A 250 20.00 8.46 2.45
CA VAL A 250 21.06 9.29 1.86
C VAL A 250 21.83 8.52 0.78
N SER A 251 22.14 7.24 1.01
CA SER A 251 22.83 6.41 0.00
C SER A 251 22.07 6.36 -1.33
N PHE A 252 20.74 6.19 -1.30
CA PHE A 252 19.94 6.22 -2.53
C PHE A 252 19.88 7.61 -3.17
N LEU A 253 19.77 8.67 -2.36
CA LEU A 253 19.71 10.05 -2.84
C LEU A 253 21.03 10.46 -3.52
N GLU A 254 22.18 10.09 -2.95
CA GLU A 254 23.49 10.32 -3.56
C GLU A 254 23.70 9.53 -4.86
N ASN A 255 23.06 8.36 -4.97
CA ASN A 255 23.10 7.53 -6.17
C ASN A 255 22.01 7.87 -7.20
N GLY A 256 21.34 9.02 -7.04
CA GLY A 256 20.48 9.61 -8.06
C GLY A 256 18.99 9.29 -7.95
N ALA A 257 18.54 8.70 -6.83
CA ALA A 257 17.12 8.75 -6.49
C ALA A 257 16.74 10.19 -6.10
N SER A 258 15.54 10.63 -6.46
CA SER A 258 15.00 11.94 -6.09
C SER A 258 14.32 11.94 -4.74
N ALA A 259 13.85 10.78 -4.28
CA ALA A 259 13.28 10.56 -2.95
C ALA A 259 13.39 9.10 -2.53
N VAL A 260 13.02 8.84 -1.27
CA VAL A 260 12.83 7.47 -0.77
C VAL A 260 11.39 7.27 -0.29
N GLN A 261 10.87 6.06 -0.48
CA GLN A 261 9.61 5.63 0.08
C GLN A 261 9.84 4.63 1.21
N VAL A 262 9.32 4.98 2.40
CA VAL A 262 9.54 4.25 3.66
C VAL A 262 8.19 3.95 4.30
N ALA A 263 8.06 2.78 4.95
CA ALA A 263 6.77 2.34 5.52
C ALA A 263 6.94 1.50 6.80
N THR A 264 7.86 0.53 6.81
CA THR A 264 8.01 -0.43 7.92
C THR A 264 8.12 0.23 9.29
N ARG A 265 8.88 1.32 9.43
CA ARG A 265 9.02 2.01 10.73
C ARG A 265 7.77 2.77 11.16
N PHE A 266 6.91 3.14 10.20
CA PHE A 266 5.65 3.80 10.44
C PHE A 266 4.52 2.83 10.80
N THR A 267 4.70 1.50 10.67
CA THR A 267 3.66 0.53 11.08
C THR A 267 3.44 0.48 12.58
N VAL A 268 4.39 1.02 13.36
CA VAL A 268 4.39 1.00 14.83
C VAL A 268 4.35 2.41 15.44
N THR A 269 3.83 3.38 14.68
CA THR A 269 3.60 4.74 15.18
C THR A 269 2.17 4.92 15.67
N ARG A 270 1.94 5.95 16.47
CA ARG A 270 0.63 6.29 17.05
C ARG A 270 -0.45 6.57 16.00
N GLU A 271 -0.04 7.12 14.86
CA GLU A 271 -0.90 7.51 13.74
C GLU A 271 -1.20 6.33 12.82
N CYS A 272 -0.48 5.21 12.95
CA CYS A 272 -0.76 3.98 12.21
C CYS A 272 -2.10 3.37 12.64
N GLY A 273 -2.86 2.83 11.69
CA GLY A 273 -4.15 2.22 12.00
C GLY A 273 -4.08 0.79 12.53
N LEU A 274 -2.89 0.19 12.63
CA LEU A 274 -2.74 -1.11 13.29
C LEU A 274 -3.06 -0.97 14.78
N PRO A 275 -3.90 -1.86 15.36
CA PRO A 275 -4.13 -1.91 16.80
C PRO A 275 -2.82 -2.07 17.58
N GLU A 276 -2.69 -1.41 18.73
CA GLU A 276 -1.43 -1.43 19.51
C GLU A 276 -0.94 -2.84 19.84
N ASN A 277 -1.84 -3.78 20.15
CA ASN A 277 -1.47 -5.17 20.40
C ASN A 277 -0.85 -5.84 19.16
N VAL A 278 -1.32 -5.49 17.95
CA VAL A 278 -0.72 -5.95 16.69
C VAL A 278 0.62 -5.27 16.45
N GLN A 279 0.76 -3.97 16.73
CA GLN A 279 2.04 -3.27 16.65
C GLN A 279 3.12 -3.92 17.54
N GLN A 280 2.74 -4.44 18.71
CA GLN A 280 3.67 -5.17 19.59
C GLN A 280 4.16 -6.50 18.98
N HIS A 281 3.36 -7.18 18.15
CA HIS A 281 3.86 -8.34 17.40
C HIS A 281 4.93 -7.94 16.37
N TYR A 282 4.80 -6.77 15.74
CA TYR A 282 5.79 -6.25 14.80
C TYR A 282 7.11 -5.91 15.52
N PHE A 283 7.04 -5.28 16.70
CA PHE A 283 8.24 -5.02 17.50
C PHE A 283 8.95 -6.30 17.93
N LYS A 284 8.21 -7.31 18.36
CA LYS A 284 8.76 -8.53 18.96
C LYS A 284 9.26 -9.56 17.93
N ALA A 285 8.96 -9.35 16.65
CA ALA A 285 9.32 -10.28 15.59
C ALA A 285 10.83 -10.53 15.52
N SER A 286 11.21 -11.79 15.27
CA SER A 286 12.54 -12.18 14.83
C SER A 286 12.65 -12.18 13.31
N GLU A 287 13.87 -12.30 12.78
CA GLU A 287 14.11 -12.32 11.33
C GLU A 287 13.47 -13.55 10.67
N GLU A 288 13.53 -14.69 11.36
CA GLU A 288 12.99 -15.98 10.89
C GLU A 288 11.46 -15.99 10.80
N GLU A 289 10.78 -15.11 11.54
CA GLU A 289 9.33 -14.96 11.50
C GLU A 289 8.84 -14.15 10.29
N ILE A 290 9.75 -13.58 9.50
CA ILE A 290 9.41 -12.78 8.32
C ILE A 290 9.53 -13.63 7.06
N VAL A 291 8.38 -14.11 6.59
CA VAL A 291 8.31 -15.05 5.48
C VAL A 291 7.69 -14.43 4.24
N VAL A 292 8.11 -14.91 3.07
CA VAL A 292 7.44 -14.66 1.79
C VAL A 292 6.72 -15.95 1.41
N ASN A 293 5.42 -15.85 1.14
CA ASN A 293 4.60 -17.00 0.78
C ASN A 293 3.69 -16.67 -0.42
N GLN A 294 2.90 -17.66 -0.87
CA GLN A 294 1.98 -17.54 -2.01
C GLN A 294 0.51 -17.73 -1.62
N ILE A 295 0.15 -17.53 -0.34
CA ILE A 295 -1.22 -17.75 0.15
C ILE A 295 -2.17 -16.61 -0.27
N SER A 296 -1.65 -15.54 -0.85
CA SER A 296 -2.46 -14.46 -1.41
C SER A 296 -3.38 -14.97 -2.54
N PRO A 297 -4.66 -14.58 -2.56
CA PRO A 297 -5.54 -14.82 -3.69
C PRO A 297 -5.20 -14.01 -4.95
N THR A 298 -4.35 -12.98 -4.85
CA THR A 298 -3.95 -12.15 -5.99
C THR A 298 -2.97 -12.84 -6.95
N GLY A 299 -2.35 -13.94 -6.50
CA GLY A 299 -1.27 -14.65 -7.18
C GLY A 299 0.12 -14.05 -6.95
N TYR A 300 0.23 -12.86 -6.34
CA TYR A 300 1.53 -12.27 -5.99
C TYR A 300 2.09 -12.86 -4.70
N PRO A 301 3.40 -13.12 -4.64
CA PRO A 301 4.07 -13.42 -3.38
C PRO A 301 3.82 -12.30 -2.37
N MET A 302 3.70 -12.66 -1.10
CA MET A 302 3.36 -11.75 -0.03
C MET A 302 4.28 -11.95 1.17
N ARG A 303 4.88 -10.86 1.66
CA ARG A 303 5.72 -10.81 2.85
C ARG A 303 4.90 -10.47 4.09
N MET A 304 5.00 -11.31 5.11
CA MET A 304 4.22 -11.19 6.34
C MET A 304 4.87 -11.93 7.50
N LEU A 305 4.36 -11.68 8.71
CA LEU A 305 4.72 -12.43 9.90
C LEU A 305 4.11 -13.85 9.87
N THR A 306 4.87 -14.87 10.24
CA THR A 306 4.42 -16.26 10.38
C THR A 306 3.29 -16.43 11.40
N GLY A 307 3.27 -15.58 12.43
CA GLY A 307 2.23 -15.58 13.48
C GLY A 307 0.89 -14.95 13.07
N SER A 308 0.74 -14.48 11.83
CA SER A 308 -0.48 -13.80 11.37
C SER A 308 -1.71 -14.71 11.48
N PRO A 309 -2.77 -14.29 12.21
CA PRO A 309 -4.00 -15.09 12.38
C PRO A 309 -4.72 -15.46 11.09
N ALA A 310 -4.43 -14.75 10.00
CA ALA A 310 -4.93 -15.04 8.66
C ALA A 310 -4.39 -16.36 8.06
N ILE A 311 -3.23 -16.84 8.53
CA ILE A 311 -2.62 -18.08 8.03
C ILE A 311 -3.40 -19.29 8.57
N GLY A 312 -3.86 -20.16 7.68
CA GLY A 312 -4.63 -21.35 8.05
C GLY A 312 -6.08 -21.09 8.44
N SER A 313 -6.55 -19.84 8.46
CA SER A 313 -7.92 -19.53 8.83
C SER A 313 -8.93 -20.06 7.81
N GLY A 314 -9.84 -20.94 8.27
CA GLY A 314 -11.01 -21.37 7.51
C GLY A 314 -12.22 -20.44 7.67
N ILE A 315 -12.01 -19.13 7.68
CA ILE A 315 -13.11 -18.17 7.72
C ILE A 315 -13.94 -18.25 6.44
N ARG A 316 -15.26 -18.25 6.58
CA ARG A 316 -16.13 -18.24 5.41
C ARG A 316 -15.87 -16.99 4.54
N PRO A 317 -15.78 -17.12 3.20
CA PRO A 317 -15.66 -15.98 2.32
C PRO A 317 -16.83 -14.99 2.50
N ASN A 318 -16.53 -13.73 2.81
CA ASN A 318 -17.51 -12.67 3.02
C ASN A 318 -17.58 -11.71 1.81
N CYS A 319 -17.66 -12.27 0.59
CA CYS A 319 -17.57 -11.48 -0.64
C CYS A 319 -18.73 -10.50 -0.81
N GLU A 320 -19.90 -10.85 -0.28
CA GLU A 320 -21.11 -10.02 -0.24
C GLU A 320 -20.87 -8.71 0.50
N ALA A 321 -20.06 -8.74 1.55
CA ALA A 321 -19.66 -7.53 2.28
C ALA A 321 -18.41 -6.89 1.67
N TYR A 322 -17.38 -7.68 1.40
CA TYR A 322 -16.05 -7.18 1.07
C TYR A 322 -15.67 -7.42 -0.38
N GLY A 323 -15.50 -8.64 -0.88
CA GLY A 323 -15.43 -8.95 -2.33
C GLY A 323 -14.43 -8.15 -3.19
N TYR A 324 -13.42 -7.49 -2.61
CA TYR A 324 -12.52 -6.59 -3.35
C TYR A 324 -11.61 -7.32 -4.35
N LEU A 325 -11.33 -8.60 -4.10
CA LEU A 325 -10.46 -9.45 -4.92
C LEU A 325 -11.23 -10.39 -5.86
N LEU A 326 -12.54 -10.19 -6.02
CA LEU A 326 -13.31 -10.92 -7.03
C LEU A 326 -12.84 -10.48 -8.41
N ASP A 327 -12.37 -11.43 -9.23
CA ASP A 327 -12.01 -11.14 -10.63
C ASP A 327 -13.26 -10.76 -11.45
N SER A 328 -13.09 -10.47 -12.75
CA SER A 328 -14.18 -10.04 -13.64
C SER A 328 -15.29 -11.07 -13.85
N THR A 329 -15.14 -12.29 -13.32
CA THR A 329 -16.13 -13.37 -13.38
C THR A 329 -16.71 -13.68 -12.00
N GLY A 330 -16.34 -12.92 -10.96
CA GLY A 330 -16.74 -13.17 -9.59
C GLY A 330 -15.99 -14.32 -8.92
N ASN A 331 -14.84 -14.73 -9.44
CA ASN A 331 -14.02 -15.79 -8.84
C ASN A 331 -12.94 -15.23 -7.91
N CYS A 332 -12.50 -16.04 -6.95
CA CYS A 332 -11.38 -15.74 -6.06
C CYS A 332 -10.81 -17.06 -5.55
N SER A 333 -9.49 -17.25 -5.65
CA SER A 333 -8.87 -18.54 -5.34
C SER A 333 -9.04 -18.97 -3.87
N TYR A 334 -9.36 -18.05 -2.95
CA TYR A 334 -9.72 -18.43 -1.59
C TYR A 334 -11.09 -19.11 -1.49
N ILE A 335 -12.06 -18.72 -2.34
CA ILE A 335 -13.38 -19.36 -2.40
C ILE A 335 -13.20 -20.83 -2.79
N ASP A 336 -12.37 -21.10 -3.80
CA ASP A 336 -12.07 -22.45 -4.27
C ASP A 336 -11.39 -23.28 -3.18
N ALA A 337 -10.35 -22.72 -2.55
CA ALA A 337 -9.63 -23.37 -1.46
C ALA A 337 -10.54 -23.67 -0.25
N TYR A 338 -11.42 -22.73 0.11
CA TYR A 338 -12.38 -22.91 1.19
C TYR A 338 -13.39 -24.02 0.88
N ASN A 339 -14.02 -23.98 -0.31
CA ASN A 339 -15.03 -24.98 -0.69
C ASN A 339 -14.44 -26.38 -0.84
N LYS A 340 -13.18 -26.48 -1.30
CA LYS A 340 -12.43 -27.75 -1.29
C LYS A 340 -12.30 -28.30 0.13
N GLN A 341 -11.97 -27.47 1.11
CA GLN A 341 -11.90 -27.91 2.52
C GLN A 341 -13.27 -28.28 3.09
N VAL A 342 -14.33 -27.54 2.75
CA VAL A 342 -15.72 -27.91 3.12
C VAL A 342 -16.10 -29.29 2.59
N ALA A 343 -15.74 -29.59 1.33
CA ALA A 343 -16.04 -30.88 0.70
C ALA A 343 -15.25 -32.04 1.31
N LEU A 344 -14.00 -31.80 1.71
CA LEU A 344 -13.15 -32.79 2.38
C LEU A 344 -13.55 -33.05 3.83
N HIS A 345 -14.16 -32.06 4.49
CA HIS A 345 -14.47 -32.07 5.93
C HIS A 345 -15.96 -31.74 6.20
N PRO A 346 -16.90 -32.58 5.71
CA PRO A 346 -18.33 -32.28 5.82
C PRO A 346 -18.78 -32.23 7.29
N GLY A 347 -19.44 -31.13 7.67
CA GLY A 347 -19.99 -30.93 9.03
C GLY A 347 -19.00 -30.43 10.08
N GLU A 348 -17.72 -30.26 9.74
CA GLU A 348 -16.75 -29.65 10.66
C GLU A 348 -17.05 -28.16 10.88
N LYS A 349 -17.07 -27.75 12.16
CA LYS A 349 -17.36 -26.35 12.54
C LYS A 349 -16.17 -25.42 12.35
N LYS A 350 -14.94 -25.93 12.39
CA LYS A 350 -13.71 -25.15 12.32
C LYS A 350 -12.79 -25.73 11.25
N LEU A 351 -12.83 -25.13 10.07
CA LEU A 351 -11.98 -25.52 8.95
C LEU A 351 -10.59 -24.87 9.04
N ILE A 352 -9.61 -25.52 8.43
CA ILE A 352 -8.26 -25.00 8.26
C ILE A 352 -7.98 -24.88 6.76
N VAL A 353 -7.64 -23.68 6.29
CA VAL A 353 -7.33 -23.40 4.88
C VAL A 353 -5.91 -22.85 4.78
N MET A 354 -4.93 -23.74 4.54
CA MET A 354 -3.51 -23.36 4.45
C MET A 354 -3.11 -22.81 3.07
N GLU A 355 -3.79 -23.26 2.01
CA GLU A 355 -3.42 -22.99 0.62
C GLU A 355 -3.58 -21.51 0.26
N LYS A 356 -4.64 -20.86 0.77
CA LYS A 356 -4.98 -19.47 0.52
C LYS A 356 -5.56 -18.80 1.77
N THR A 357 -5.52 -17.48 1.82
CA THR A 357 -6.15 -16.69 2.91
C THR A 357 -7.20 -15.71 2.42
N CYS A 358 -8.25 -15.47 3.22
CA CYS A 358 -9.28 -14.48 2.91
C CYS A 358 -8.79 -13.05 3.21
N MET A 359 -7.98 -12.48 2.32
CA MET A 359 -7.38 -11.16 2.56
C MET A 359 -8.42 -10.07 2.88
N CYS A 360 -9.55 -10.05 2.17
CA CYS A 360 -10.59 -9.04 2.40
C CYS A 360 -11.11 -9.05 3.85
N THR A 361 -11.37 -10.22 4.41
CA THR A 361 -11.89 -10.32 5.79
C THR A 361 -10.79 -10.07 6.80
N HIS A 362 -9.61 -10.67 6.62
CA HIS A 362 -8.52 -10.55 7.58
C HIS A 362 -7.90 -9.16 7.61
N MET A 363 -7.83 -8.45 6.48
CA MET A 363 -7.41 -7.06 6.50
C MET A 363 -8.40 -6.19 7.28
N ARG A 364 -9.72 -6.37 7.11
CA ARG A 364 -10.73 -5.65 7.89
C ARG A 364 -10.58 -5.90 9.40
N ASN A 365 -10.18 -7.10 9.78
CA ASN A 365 -10.01 -7.51 11.18
C ASN A 365 -8.63 -7.14 11.76
N PHE A 366 -7.68 -6.68 10.94
CA PHE A 366 -6.26 -6.56 11.31
C PHE A 366 -5.59 -7.90 11.70
N ASP A 367 -6.03 -8.99 11.08
CA ASP A 367 -5.50 -10.35 11.27
C ASP A 367 -4.44 -10.72 10.23
N LEU A 368 -4.29 -9.91 9.17
CA LEU A 368 -3.30 -10.13 8.11
C LEU A 368 -2.09 -9.22 8.31
N TRP A 369 -1.00 -9.76 8.85
CA TRP A 369 0.15 -9.00 9.31
C TRP A 369 1.24 -8.91 8.25
N THR A 370 0.92 -8.25 7.13
CA THR A 370 1.90 -7.95 6.09
C THR A 370 2.95 -6.98 6.60
N CYS A 371 4.22 -7.22 6.28
CA CYS A 371 5.33 -6.48 6.87
C CYS A 371 6.51 -6.39 5.90
N GLY A 372 7.38 -5.39 6.07
CA GLY A 372 8.65 -5.28 5.33
C GLY A 372 9.72 -6.23 5.88
N HIS A 373 10.81 -6.44 5.13
CA HIS A 373 11.86 -7.37 5.56
C HIS A 373 12.50 -6.97 6.90
N TYR A 374 12.74 -5.67 7.14
CA TYR A 374 13.37 -5.20 8.37
C TYR A 374 12.42 -5.01 9.57
N THR A 375 11.25 -5.67 9.56
CA THR A 375 10.30 -5.60 10.69
C THR A 375 10.95 -6.10 12.00
N TYR A 376 11.82 -7.10 11.91
CA TYR A 376 12.53 -7.66 13.07
C TYR A 376 13.48 -6.67 13.76
N ARG A 377 13.83 -5.56 13.09
CA ARG A 377 14.67 -4.48 13.61
C ARG A 377 13.87 -3.37 14.29
N LEU A 378 12.54 -3.41 14.29
CA LEU A 378 11.71 -2.38 14.93
C LEU A 378 11.97 -2.25 16.42
N LYS A 379 12.30 -3.35 17.09
CA LYS A 379 12.75 -3.33 18.50
C LYS A 379 13.97 -2.44 18.75
N ASP A 380 14.80 -2.22 17.75
CA ASP A 380 16.01 -1.38 17.85
C ASP A 380 15.68 0.11 17.70
N THR A 381 14.44 0.46 17.34
CA THR A 381 14.02 1.85 17.14
C THR A 381 13.25 2.41 18.34
N SER A 382 13.03 1.62 19.39
CA SER A 382 12.21 2.00 20.54
C SER A 382 12.78 1.42 21.85
N ARG A 383 12.24 1.85 22.99
CA ARG A 383 12.60 1.34 24.32
C ARG A 383 11.63 0.24 24.76
N ARG A 384 12.18 -0.84 25.30
CA ARG A 384 11.39 -1.89 25.95
C ARG A 384 11.02 -1.44 27.37
N LYS A 385 9.74 -1.42 27.68
CA LYS A 385 9.18 -1.12 29.00
C LYS A 385 9.28 -2.33 29.92
N GLU A 386 9.05 -2.12 31.22
CA GLU A 386 9.05 -3.18 32.24
C GLU A 386 8.02 -4.29 31.99
N ASP A 387 6.88 -3.94 31.38
CA ASP A 387 5.83 -4.90 30.98
C ASP A 387 6.24 -5.78 29.77
N GLY A 388 7.44 -5.58 29.23
CA GLY A 388 7.97 -6.29 28.08
C GLY A 388 7.47 -5.81 26.72
N ASN A 389 6.59 -4.80 26.67
CA ASN A 389 6.16 -4.13 25.45
C ASN A 389 7.13 -3.00 25.08
N TYR A 390 7.09 -2.59 23.81
CA TYR A 390 7.86 -1.46 23.29
C TYR A 390 7.02 -0.18 23.31
N GLU A 391 7.69 0.94 23.53
CA GLU A 391 7.07 2.27 23.47
C GLU A 391 6.61 2.60 22.03
N ILE A 392 5.39 3.13 21.89
CA ILE A 392 4.84 3.58 20.60
C ILE A 392 5.28 5.02 20.36
N LEU A 393 5.93 5.25 19.21
CA LEU A 393 6.46 6.56 18.81
C LEU A 393 5.45 7.35 17.97
N SER A 394 5.63 8.67 17.87
CA SER A 394 4.91 9.46 16.87
C SER A 394 5.51 9.27 15.47
N ALA A 395 4.70 9.45 14.44
CA ALA A 395 5.17 9.52 13.07
C ALA A 395 6.16 10.68 12.88
N GLU A 396 5.99 11.80 13.61
CA GLU A 396 6.97 12.89 13.63
C GLU A 396 8.35 12.41 14.04
N HIS A 397 8.46 11.65 15.13
CA HIS A 397 9.74 11.12 15.61
C HIS A 397 10.43 10.27 14.52
N VAL A 398 9.68 9.34 13.92
CA VAL A 398 10.21 8.46 12.88
C VAL A 398 10.60 9.24 11.63
N PHE A 399 9.78 10.21 11.21
CA PHE A 399 10.06 11.06 10.05
C PHE A 399 11.32 11.91 10.27
N ARG A 400 11.44 12.55 11.43
CA ARG A 400 12.59 13.37 11.82
C ARG A 400 13.87 12.54 11.95
N ASP A 401 13.76 11.30 12.42
CA ASP A 401 14.89 10.38 12.45
C ASP A 401 15.39 10.05 11.04
N TYR A 402 14.50 9.73 10.09
CA TYR A 402 14.91 9.61 8.67
C TYR A 402 15.53 10.90 8.13
N GLN A 403 14.97 12.05 8.49
CA GLN A 403 15.40 13.36 7.99
C GLN A 403 16.80 13.74 8.47
N PHE A 404 17.14 13.47 9.74
CA PHE A 404 18.30 14.05 10.40
C PHE A 404 19.39 13.06 10.84
N SER A 405 19.09 11.77 11.01
CA SER A 405 20.06 10.82 11.54
C SER A 405 21.11 10.41 10.51
N THR A 406 22.33 10.22 11.01
CA THR A 406 23.53 9.87 10.25
C THR A 406 24.20 8.62 10.84
N ASP A 407 25.25 8.14 10.18
CA ASP A 407 26.12 7.05 10.66
C ASP A 407 25.37 5.73 10.92
N ASN A 408 24.32 5.45 10.14
CA ASN A 408 23.41 4.31 10.31
C ASN A 408 22.76 4.23 11.69
N LYS A 409 22.73 5.32 12.44
CA LYS A 409 22.08 5.39 13.76
C LYS A 409 20.58 5.55 13.62
N VAL A 410 19.88 5.12 14.66
CA VAL A 410 18.45 5.36 14.87
C VAL A 410 18.31 6.17 16.16
N ALA A 411 17.59 7.29 16.09
CA ALA A 411 17.24 8.07 17.27
C ALA A 411 16.18 7.32 18.08
N LEU A 412 16.54 6.96 19.30
CA LEU A 412 15.60 6.41 20.28
C LEU A 412 14.75 7.53 20.89
N PRO A 413 13.52 7.23 21.38
CA PRO A 413 12.76 8.18 22.18
C PRO A 413 13.61 8.66 23.37
N VAL A 414 13.43 9.92 23.78
CA VAL A 414 14.16 10.54 24.91
C VAL A 414 13.61 10.07 26.24
#